data_AF-A0A959NMC7-F1
#
_entry.id   AF-A0A959NMC7-F1
#
_cell.length_a   1.000
_cell.length_b   1.000
_cell.length_c   1.000
_cell.angle_alpha   90.00
_cell.angle_beta   90.00
_cell.angle_gamma   90.00
#
_symmetry.space_group_name_H-M   'P 1'
#
loop_
_entity.id
_entity.type
_entity.pdbx_description
1 polymer ?
#
loop_
_entity_poly.entity_id
_entity_poly.type
_entity_poly.pdbx_seq_one_letter_code
_entity_poly.pdbx_strand_id
1 'polypeptide(L)' 'MKILTFVPKQYYDSPGARTYEYVSFVEVLREMGHTVHSLDHILEAKVDKDAFNDLALSMIKTGGYDLMIVVTYQDEFH' A
#
# COMPACT_ATOMS: atom_id res chain seq x y z
N MET A 1 16.46 2.22 -0.33
CA MET A 1 15.69 1.26 -1.14
C MET A 1 14.44 1.93 -1.66
N LYS A 2 13.96 1.53 -2.83
CA LYS A 2 12.67 1.89 -3.39
C LYS A 2 11.66 0.80 -3.03
N ILE A 3 10.67 1.14 -2.22
CA ILE A 3 9.74 0.19 -1.60
C ILE A 3 8.32 0.50 -2.11
N LEU A 4 7.57 -0.53 -2.49
CA LEU A 4 6.14 -0.43 -2.78
C LEU A 4 5.35 -1.14 -1.68
N THR A 5 4.37 -0.46 -1.11
CA THR A 5 3.56 -0.97 -0.01
C THR A 5 2.08 -0.91 -0.33
N PHE A 6 1.36 -1.96 0.00
CA PHE A 6 -0.10 -2.05 -0.11
C PHE A 6 -0.67 -2.18 1.29
N VAL A 7 -1.12 -1.06 1.86
CA VAL A 7 -1.54 -0.98 3.27
C VAL A 7 -2.71 -0.01 3.41
N PRO A 8 -3.72 -0.31 4.25
CA PRO A 8 -4.78 0.65 4.52
C PRO A 8 -4.21 1.89 5.19
N LYS A 9 -4.58 3.08 4.73
CA LYS A 9 -4.08 4.33 5.31
C LYS A 9 -4.83 4.70 6.58
N GLN A 10 -6.12 4.35 6.69
CA GLN A 10 -6.99 4.76 7.79
C GLN A 10 -7.90 3.61 8.25
N TYR A 11 -8.29 3.64 9.52
CA TYR A 11 -9.37 2.77 10.00
C TYR A 11 -10.69 3.21 9.37
N TYR A 12 -11.53 2.21 9.04
CA TYR A 12 -12.74 2.32 8.22
C TYR A 12 -13.74 3.44 8.60
N ASP A 13 -13.66 4.00 9.81
CA ASP A 13 -14.62 4.96 10.35
C ASP A 13 -14.00 6.16 11.11
N SER A 14 -12.69 6.39 11.02
CA SER A 14 -12.02 7.47 11.77
C SER A 14 -11.13 8.34 10.87
N PRO A 15 -11.67 9.46 10.35
CA PRO A 15 -10.89 10.42 9.59
C PRO A 15 -9.71 10.90 10.42
N GLY A 16 -8.49 10.58 9.98
CA GLY A 16 -7.25 11.05 10.61
C GLY A 16 -6.53 10.04 11.52
N ALA A 17 -7.13 8.89 11.86
CA ALA A 17 -6.43 7.82 12.56
C ALA A 17 -5.71 6.91 11.56
N ARG A 18 -4.37 7.01 11.51
CA ARG A 18 -3.52 6.15 10.67
C ARG A 18 -3.49 4.73 11.23
N THR A 19 -3.50 3.73 10.35
CA THR A 19 -3.36 2.33 10.78
C THR A 19 -1.93 2.06 11.28
N TYR A 20 -1.78 1.05 12.13
CA TYR A 20 -0.46 0.61 12.59
C TYR A 20 0.43 0.18 11.42
N GLU A 21 -0.16 -0.46 10.41
CA GLU A 21 0.51 -0.94 9.21
C GLU A 21 1.02 0.22 8.36
N TYR A 22 0.23 1.30 8.21
CA TYR A 22 0.68 2.50 7.51
C TYR A 22 1.88 3.14 8.20
N VAL A 23 1.81 3.30 9.53
CA VAL A 23 2.93 3.88 10.30
C VAL A 23 4.18 3.01 10.14
N SER A 24 4.05 1.70 10.35
CA SER A 24 5.17 0.76 10.37
C SER A 24 5.83 0.56 8.99
N PHE A 25 5.02 0.44 7.93
CA PHE A 25 5.52 0.11 6.60
C PHE A 25 5.65 1.31 5.67
N VAL A 26 5.17 2.49 6.05
CA VAL A 26 5.32 3.70 5.24
C VAL A 26 6.14 4.76 5.96
N GLU A 27 5.70 5.17 7.16
CA GLU A 27 6.28 6.33 7.84
C GLU A 27 7.67 6.02 8.39
N VAL A 28 7.79 4.95 9.17
CA VAL A 28 9.08 4.53 9.75
C VAL A 28 10.11 4.26 8.65
N LEU A 29 9.72 3.58 7.57
CA LEU A 29 10.63 3.29 6.46
C LEU A 29 11.07 4.56 5.71
N ARG A 30 10.21 5.57 5.58
CA ARG A 30 10.58 6.89 5.05
C ARG A 30 11.55 7.62 5.99
N GLU A 31 11.30 7.59 7.29
CA GLU A 31 12.20 8.17 8.30
C GLU A 31 13.58 7.51 8.29
N MET A 32 13.66 6.21 7.98
CA MET A 32 14.90 5.47 7.77
C MET A 32 15.61 5.82 6.43
N GLY A 33 15.06 6.75 5.63
CA GLY A 33 15.66 7.22 4.38
C GLY A 33 15.35 6.35 3.16
N HIS A 34 14.28 5.55 3.20
CA HIS A 34 13.82 4.80 2.03
C HIS A 34 12.79 5.58 1.21
N THR A 35 12.77 5.33 -0.10
CA THR A 35 11.74 5.87 -1.00
C THR A 35 10.56 4.92 -0.97
N VAL A 36 9.48 5.29 -0.27
CA VAL A 36 8.30 4.43 -0.13
C VAL A 36 7.11 4.97 -0.92
N HIS A 37 6.62 4.18 -1.86
CA HIS A 37 5.32 4.35 -2.51
C HIS A 37 4.29 3.49 -1.79
N SER A 38 3.12 4.05 -1.51
CA SER A 38 2.06 3.38 -0.75
C SER A 38 0.73 3.49 -1.48
N LEU A 39 0.05 2.37 -1.66
CA LEU A 39 -1.31 2.29 -2.20
C LEU A 39 -2.26 1.80 -1.09
N ASP A 40 -3.40 2.47 -0.97
CA ASP A 40 -4.46 2.06 -0.04
C ASP A 40 -5.36 1.05 -0.73
N HIS A 41 -5.00 -0.23 -0.63
CA HIS A 41 -5.74 -1.31 -1.31
C HIS A 41 -7.20 -1.37 -0.87
N ILE A 42 -7.51 -0.98 0.36
CA ILE A 42 -8.87 -1.05 0.90
C ILE A 42 -9.74 0.04 0.29
N LEU A 43 -9.25 1.29 0.24
CA LEU A 43 -10.03 2.39 -0.32
C LEU A 43 -10.08 2.31 -1.85
N GLU A 44 -8.97 1.95 -2.50
CA GLU A 44 -8.88 1.95 -3.96
C GLU A 44 -9.60 0.75 -4.59
N ALA A 45 -9.46 -0.47 -4.03
CA ALA A 45 -10.15 -1.65 -4.56
C ALA A 45 -11.67 -1.62 -4.30
N LYS A 46 -12.14 -0.93 -3.25
CA LYS A 46 -13.57 -0.70 -3.01
C LYS A 46 -14.22 0.17 -4.08
N VAL A 47 -13.47 1.06 -4.71
CA VAL A 47 -13.97 1.97 -5.74
C VAL A 47 -13.96 1.27 -7.10
N ASP A 48 -12.83 0.70 -7.50
CA ASP A 48 -12.69 -0.03 -8.76
C ASP A 48 -11.53 -1.05 -8.65
N LYS A 49 -11.88 -2.31 -8.42
CA LYS A 49 -10.92 -3.40 -8.21
C LYS A 49 -10.07 -3.68 -9.46
N ASP A 50 -10.66 -3.64 -10.65
CA ASP A 50 -9.94 -3.98 -11.89
C ASP A 50 -8.95 -2.87 -12.24
N ALA A 51 -9.36 -1.61 -12.14
CA ALA A 51 -8.47 -0.48 -12.34
C ALA A 51 -7.32 -0.44 -11.32
N PHE A 52 -7.61 -0.76 -10.05
CA PHE A 52 -6.59 -0.88 -9.02
C PHE A 52 -5.56 -1.99 -9.35
N ASN A 53 -6.04 -3.17 -9.78
CA ASN A 53 -5.16 -4.28 -10.16
C ASN A 53 -4.26 -3.92 -11.35
N ASP A 54 -4.81 -3.24 -12.37
CA ASP A 54 -4.04 -2.78 -13.52
C ASP A 54 -2.97 -1.75 -13.13
N LEU A 55 -3.32 -0.80 -12.25
CA LEU A 55 -2.38 0.17 -11.70
C LEU A 55 -1.27 -0.54 -10.89
N ALA A 56 -1.65 -1.45 -9.99
CA ALA A 56 -0.71 -2.21 -9.17
C ALA A 56 0.26 -2.99 -10.06
N LEU A 57 -0.26 -3.74 -11.05
CA LEU A 57 0.56 -4.49 -12.00
C LEU A 57 1.50 -3.59 -12.80
N SER A 58 1.03 -2.44 -13.25
CA SER A 58 1.84 -1.44 -13.96
C SER A 58 2.99 -0.94 -13.09
N MET A 59 2.70 -0.58 -11.84
CA MET A 59 3.72 -0.13 -10.89
C MET A 59 4.75 -1.23 -10.62
N ILE A 60 4.32 -2.47 -10.39
CA ILE A 60 5.22 -3.60 -10.14
C ILE A 60 6.17 -3.82 -11.32
N LYS A 61 5.64 -3.83 -12.56
CA LYS A 61 6.42 -4.12 -13.77
C LYS A 61 7.41 -3.01 -14.13
N THR A 62 7.06 -1.75 -13.88
CA THR A 62 7.83 -0.60 -14.37
C THR A 62 8.60 0.14 -13.27
N GLY A 63 8.24 -0.10 -12.01
CA GLY A 63 8.67 0.74 -10.90
C GLY A 63 10.08 0.48 -10.41
N GLY A 64 10.70 -0.66 -10.72
CA GLY A 64 12.06 -0.99 -10.27
C GLY A 64 12.18 -0.98 -8.75
N TYR A 65 11.24 -1.62 -8.05
CA TYR A 65 11.23 -1.70 -6.60
C TYR A 65 12.21 -2.75 -6.09
N ASP A 66 12.93 -2.43 -5.03
CA ASP A 66 13.83 -3.36 -4.34
C ASP A 66 13.06 -4.30 -3.41
N LEU A 67 11.91 -3.84 -2.90
CA LEU A 67 11.06 -4.57 -1.97
C LEU A 67 9.59 -4.21 -2.17
N MET A 68 8.73 -5.22 -2.08
CA MET A 68 7.28 -5.07 -2.04
C MET A 68 6.73 -5.63 -0.73
N ILE A 69 5.85 -4.87 -0.09
CA ILE A 69 5.16 -5.27 1.15
C ILE A 69 3.66 -5.23 0.87
N VAL A 70 3.01 -6.38 0.97
CA VAL A 70 1.56 -6.53 0.76
C VAL A 70 0.96 -6.99 2.07
N VAL A 71 0.13 -6.15 2.69
CA VAL A 71 -0.66 -6.54 3.87
C VAL A 71 -2.04 -6.90 3.39
N THR A 72 -2.48 -8.13 3.61
CA THR A 72 -3.80 -8.61 3.21
C THR A 72 -4.76 -8.56 4.38
N TYR A 73 -5.91 -7.90 4.22
CA TYR A 73 -7.00 -7.91 5.20
C TYR A 73 -8.06 -8.93 4.77
N GLN A 74 -7.79 -10.23 5.01
CA GLN A 74 -8.60 -11.39 4.59
C GLN A 74 -8.75 -11.58 3.07
N ASP A 75 -8.35 -12.75 2.56
CA ASP A 75 -8.69 -13.34 1.25
C ASP A 75 -8.65 -12.47 -0.03
N GLU A 76 -7.87 -11.39 -0.08
CA GLU A 76 -7.85 -10.48 -1.25
C GLU A 76 -6.89 -10.86 -2.40
N PHE A 77 -6.12 -11.96 -2.27
CA PHE A 77 -5.21 -12.46 -3.32
C PHE A 77 -5.46 -13.95 -3.66
N HIS A 78 -6.71 -14.30 -3.94
CA HIS A 78 -7.08 -15.56 -4.60
C HIS A 78 -7.50 -15.34 -6.05
#